data_AF-A0A8N1S209-F1
#
_entry.id   AF-A0A8N1S209-F1
#
_cell.length_a   1.000
_cell.length_b   1.000
_cell.length_c   1.000
_cell.angle_alpha   90.00
_cell.angle_beta   90.00
_cell.angle_gamma   90.00
#
_symmetry.space_group_name_H-M   'P 1'
#
loop_
_entity.id
_entity.type
_entity.pdbx_description
1 polymer ?
#
loop_
_entity_poly.entity_id
_entity_poly.type
_entity_poly.pdbx_seq_one_letter_code
_entity_poly.pdbx_strand_id
1 'polypeptide(L)'
;MEPRAVRLMSRRYNLTATGFKFLEIGINVGPPSYVEIALGDHRGQELILSLETWKGLHEQQWNTYKLLRNNYKDNFISVGPLTVRVCMMNNVTLVRLESSNIRIMMVESTLRRMFNLAECIDITIQSTRQTR
;
A
#
# COMPACT_ATOMS: atom_id res chain seq x y z
N MET A 1 -5.95 -24.83 -17.27
CA MET A 1 -6.00 -23.36 -17.13
C MET A 1 -6.44 -23.12 -15.71
N GLU A 2 -5.53 -22.69 -14.82
CA GLU A 2 -5.90 -22.41 -13.42
C GLU A 2 -6.93 -21.28 -13.38
N PRO A 3 -8.00 -21.38 -12.56
CA PRO A 3 -8.97 -20.31 -12.40
C PRO A 3 -8.25 -19.04 -11.94
N ARG A 4 -8.25 -17.99 -12.77
CA ARG A 4 -7.75 -16.68 -12.36
C ARG A 4 -8.76 -16.08 -11.39
N ALA A 5 -8.30 -15.66 -10.22
CA ALA A 5 -9.14 -14.94 -9.29
C ALA A 5 -9.62 -13.63 -9.94
N VAL A 6 -10.89 -13.31 -9.76
CA VAL A 6 -11.51 -12.09 -10.31
C VAL A 6 -11.84 -11.14 -9.17
N ARG A 7 -11.42 -9.88 -9.30
CA ARG A 7 -11.72 -8.81 -8.33
C ARG A 7 -13.17 -8.37 -8.50
N LEU A 8 -14.08 -8.97 -7.73
CA LEU A 8 -15.53 -8.74 -7.87
C LEU A 8 -16.03 -7.54 -7.06
N MET A 9 -15.46 -7.29 -5.89
CA MET A 9 -15.83 -6.17 -5.04
C MET A 9 -14.58 -5.39 -4.67
N SER A 10 -14.63 -4.07 -4.81
CA SER A 10 -13.55 -3.23 -4.32
C SER A 10 -14.01 -1.87 -3.81
N ARG A 11 -13.21 -1.32 -2.90
CA ARG A 11 -13.40 0.03 -2.38
C ARG A 11 -12.11 0.82 -2.55
N ARG A 12 -12.21 1.92 -3.29
CA ARG A 12 -11.10 2.83 -3.61
C ARG A 12 -11.14 4.07 -2.72
N TYR A 13 -10.00 4.39 -2.13
CA TYR A 13 -9.77 5.57 -1.32
C TYR A 13 -8.74 6.45 -2.01
N ASN A 14 -9.11 7.70 -2.33
CA ASN A 14 -8.18 8.66 -2.92
C ASN A 14 -7.18 9.13 -1.85
N LEU A 15 -5.89 8.96 -2.11
CA LEU A 15 -4.82 9.41 -1.22
C LEU A 15 -4.39 10.86 -1.50
N THR A 16 -4.85 11.41 -2.61
CA THR A 16 -4.58 12.79 -3.05
C THR A 16 -5.89 13.45 -3.46
N ALA A 17 -6.01 14.76 -3.32
CA ALA A 17 -7.22 15.50 -3.71
C ALA A 17 -7.57 15.28 -5.20
N THR A 18 -6.55 15.15 -6.04
CA THR A 18 -6.68 14.91 -7.46
C THR A 18 -6.90 13.44 -7.83
N GLY A 19 -6.89 12.51 -6.86
CA GLY A 19 -7.04 11.08 -7.10
C GLY A 19 -5.85 10.41 -7.84
N PHE A 20 -4.72 11.12 -7.98
CA PHE A 20 -3.51 10.65 -8.67
C PHE A 20 -2.88 9.41 -8.04
N LYS A 21 -3.05 9.26 -6.73
CA LYS A 21 -2.68 8.09 -5.93
C LYS A 21 -3.91 7.62 -5.18
N PHE A 22 -4.08 6.30 -5.07
CA PHE A 22 -5.21 5.68 -4.40
C PHE A 22 -4.80 4.41 -3.68
N LEU A 23 -5.59 4.05 -2.67
CA LEU A 23 -5.51 2.77 -2.00
C LEU A 23 -6.82 2.03 -2.25
N GLU A 24 -6.75 0.79 -2.69
CA GLU A 24 -7.92 0.02 -3.05
C GLU A 24 -7.91 -1.34 -2.37
N ILE A 25 -8.97 -1.63 -1.62
CA ILE A 25 -9.18 -2.95 -1.00
C ILE A 25 -10.13 -3.71 -1.90
N GLY A 26 -9.72 -4.88 -2.37
CA GLY A 26 -10.52 -5.75 -3.22
C GLY A 26 -10.73 -7.12 -2.61
N ILE A 27 -11.83 -7.78 -2.97
CA ILE A 27 -12.04 -9.21 -2.74
C ILE A 27 -11.85 -9.92 -4.09
N ASN A 28 -10.81 -10.73 -4.15
CA ASN A 28 -10.54 -11.60 -5.27
C ASN A 28 -11.27 -12.93 -5.04
N VAL A 29 -12.22 -13.24 -5.91
CA VAL A 29 -13.03 -14.45 -5.85
C VAL A 29 -12.43 -15.51 -6.75
N GLY A 30 -12.10 -16.63 -6.13
CA GLY A 30 -11.54 -17.84 -6.71
C GLY A 30 -11.47 -18.93 -5.64
N PRO A 31 -10.98 -20.14 -5.95
CA PRO A 31 -10.66 -21.15 -4.96
C PRO A 31 -9.16 -21.07 -4.59
N PRO A 32 -8.76 -20.54 -3.41
CA PRO A 32 -9.56 -19.84 -2.40
C PRO A 32 -9.74 -18.34 -2.70
N SER A 33 -10.80 -17.76 -2.15
CA SER A 33 -11.04 -16.30 -2.26
C SER A 33 -10.21 -15.58 -1.19
N TYR A 34 -9.67 -14.41 -1.53
CA TYR A 34 -8.79 -13.64 -0.66
C TYR A 34 -9.00 -12.13 -0.80
N VAL A 35 -8.58 -11.39 0.23
CA VAL A 35 -8.56 -9.92 0.20
C VAL A 35 -7.22 -9.47 -0.38
N GLU A 36 -7.30 -8.49 -1.26
CA GLU A 36 -6.16 -7.84 -1.90
C GLU A 36 -6.13 -6.37 -1.51
N ILE A 37 -4.95 -5.85 -1.19
CA ILE A 37 -4.72 -4.43 -0.94
C ILE A 37 -3.82 -3.92 -2.05
N ALA A 38 -4.33 -3.04 -2.89
CA ALA A 38 -3.58 -2.43 -3.97
C ALA A 38 -3.33 -0.95 -3.66
N LEU A 39 -2.07 -0.54 -3.69
CA LEU A 39 -1.73 0.87 -3.78
C LEU A 39 -1.54 1.18 -5.26
N GLY A 40 -2.24 2.16 -5.79
CA GLY A 40 -2.21 2.45 -7.22
C GLY A 40 -2.00 3.93 -7.54
N ASP A 41 -1.75 4.18 -8.83
CA ASP A 41 -1.70 5.52 -9.38
C ASP A 41 -2.44 5.68 -10.71
N HIS A 42 -2.63 6.93 -11.13
CA HIS A 42 -3.34 7.25 -12.37
C HIS A 42 -2.67 6.72 -13.65
N ARG A 43 -1.45 6.18 -13.58
CA ARG A 43 -0.75 5.59 -14.73
C ARG A 43 -1.03 4.09 -14.87
N GLY A 44 -1.90 3.53 -14.03
CA GLY A 44 -2.22 2.12 -14.01
C GLY A 44 -1.16 1.26 -13.32
N GLN A 45 -0.20 1.87 -12.60
CA GLN A 45 0.71 1.10 -11.77
C GLN A 45 0.01 0.74 -10.46
N GLU A 46 0.00 -0.56 -10.14
CA GLU A 46 -0.57 -1.08 -8.91
C GLU A 46 0.45 -1.96 -8.18
N LEU A 47 0.75 -1.57 -6.94
CA LEU A 47 1.54 -2.32 -6.00
C LEU A 47 0.57 -3.13 -5.13
N ILE A 48 0.49 -4.43 -5.43
CA ILE A 48 -0.35 -5.37 -4.69
C ILE A 48 0.40 -5.80 -3.42
N LEU A 49 -0.26 -5.69 -2.28
CA LEU A 49 0.25 -6.07 -0.98
C LEU A 49 -0.60 -7.21 -0.41
N SER A 50 0.08 -8.21 0.15
CA SER A 50 -0.59 -9.18 1.00
C SER A 50 -1.04 -8.50 2.29
N LEU A 51 -2.02 -9.10 2.98
CA LEU A 51 -2.46 -8.60 4.27
C LEU A 51 -1.32 -8.58 5.31
N GLU A 52 -0.44 -9.57 5.27
CA GLU A 52 0.74 -9.63 6.14
C GLU A 52 1.69 -8.47 5.87
N THR A 53 1.99 -8.20 4.59
CA THR A 53 2.86 -7.08 4.19
C THR A 53 2.24 -5.74 4.55
N TRP A 54 0.92 -5.57 4.39
CA TRP A 54 0.22 -4.35 4.81
C TRP A 54 0.34 -4.11 6.33
N LYS A 55 0.10 -5.15 7.14
CA LYS A 55 0.22 -5.06 8.60
C LYS A 55 1.64 -4.73 9.03
N GLY A 56 2.63 -5.44 8.49
CA GLY A 56 4.03 -5.14 8.79
C GLY A 56 4.43 -3.73 8.36
N LEU A 57 3.90 -3.21 7.23
CA LEU A 57 4.14 -1.84 6.81
C LEU A 57 3.54 -0.83 7.80
N HIS A 58 2.33 -1.10 8.31
CA HIS A 58 1.68 -0.29 9.33
C HIS A 58 2.45 -0.31 10.66
N GLU A 59 2.93 -1.47 11.12
CA GLU A 59 3.80 -1.57 12.31
C GLU A 59 5.10 -0.76 12.14
N GLN A 60 5.62 -0.67 10.92
CA GLN A 60 6.79 0.13 10.58
C GLN A 60 6.49 1.62 10.34
N GLN A 61 5.27 2.11 10.60
CA GLN A 61 4.87 3.51 10.39
C GLN A 61 5.82 4.49 11.09
N TRP A 62 6.14 4.26 12.36
CA TRP A 62 7.04 5.14 13.12
C TRP A 62 8.46 5.14 12.54
N ASN A 63 8.98 3.97 12.19
CA ASN A 63 10.30 3.83 11.57
C ASN A 63 10.35 4.51 10.21
N THR A 64 9.25 4.48 9.45
CA THR A 64 9.14 5.18 8.17
C THR A 64 9.19 6.70 8.34
N TYR A 65 8.52 7.25 9.36
CA TYR A 65 8.65 8.69 9.68
C TYR A 65 10.04 9.06 10.18
N LYS A 66 10.68 8.17 10.96
CA LYS A 66 12.07 8.35 11.40
C LYS A 66 13.02 8.36 10.21
N LEU A 67 12.79 7.48 9.22
CA LEU A 67 13.56 7.41 7.98
C LEU A 67 13.44 8.72 7.18
N LEU A 68 12.22 9.28 7.09
CA LEU A 68 11.95 10.56 6.42
C LEU A 68 12.67 11.75 7.06
N ARG A 69 12.74 11.79 8.39
CA ARG A 69 13.33 12.91 9.14
C ARG A 69 14.85 12.92 9.11
N ASN A 70 15.47 11.74 9.13
CA ASN A 70 16.89 11.64 9.46
C ASN A 70 17.83 11.69 8.25
N ASN A 71 17.31 11.86 7.02
CA ASN A 71 18.12 12.03 5.80
C ASN A 71 19.21 10.96 5.60
N TYR A 72 19.06 9.77 6.20
CA TYR A 72 20.02 8.68 6.05
C TYR A 72 19.97 8.20 4.60
N LYS A 73 20.91 8.69 3.79
CA LYS A 73 21.22 8.09 2.49
C LYS A 73 21.55 6.62 2.76
N ASP A 74 20.87 5.73 2.04
CA ASP A 74 21.03 4.27 2.04
C ASP A 74 20.30 3.44 3.12
N ASN A 75 19.49 4.06 4.00
CA ASN A 75 18.60 3.29 4.87
C ASN A 75 17.30 2.89 4.15
N PHE A 76 16.86 1.66 4.38
CA PHE A 76 15.59 1.12 3.91
C PHE A 76 14.90 0.31 5.00
N ILE A 77 13.58 0.17 4.88
CA ILE A 77 12.79 -0.75 5.70
C ILE A 77 12.31 -1.86 4.78
N SER A 78 12.46 -3.11 5.20
CA SER A 78 11.93 -4.27 4.49
C SER A 78 10.76 -4.86 5.26
N VAL A 79 9.68 -5.17 4.55
CA VAL A 79 8.49 -5.85 5.07
C VAL A 79 8.10 -6.94 4.07
N GLY A 80 8.51 -8.17 4.30
CA GLY A 80 8.33 -9.26 3.34
C GLY A 80 8.92 -8.88 1.97
N PRO A 81 8.14 -8.89 0.87
CA PRO A 81 8.62 -8.51 -0.46
C PRO A 81 8.63 -6.99 -0.71
N LEU A 82 8.18 -6.18 0.24
CA LEU A 82 8.11 -4.72 0.11
C LEU A 82 9.36 -4.07 0.70
N THR A 83 9.98 -3.17 -0.06
CA THR A 83 11.03 -2.28 0.44
C THR A 83 10.52 -0.83 0.46
N VAL A 84 10.80 -0.13 1.55
CA VAL A 84 10.51 1.29 1.75
C VAL A 84 11.82 2.05 1.75
N ARG A 85 11.95 3.02 0.85
CA ARG A 85 13.11 3.91 0.75
C ARG A 85 12.69 5.37 0.73
N VAL A 86 13.61 6.24 1.10
CA VAL A 86 13.47 7.68 0.90
C VAL A 86 14.35 8.10 -0.26
N CYS A 87 13.80 8.93 -1.15
CA CYS A 87 14.53 9.49 -2.28
C CYS A 87 14.20 10.97 -2.44
N MET A 88 15.11 11.74 -3.03
CA MET A 88 14.83 13.11 -3.44
C MET A 88 14.60 13.16 -4.95
N MET A 89 13.57 13.88 -5.36
CA MET A 89 13.29 14.18 -6.77
C MET A 89 12.88 15.65 -6.88
N ASN A 90 13.61 16.44 -7.68
CA ASN A 90 13.37 17.88 -7.85
C ASN A 90 13.25 18.64 -6.51
N ASN A 91 14.18 18.40 -5.58
CA ASN A 91 14.18 18.94 -4.21
C ASN A 91 12.98 18.56 -3.33
N VAL A 92 12.17 17.59 -3.75
CA VAL A 92 11.08 17.03 -2.95
C VAL A 92 11.50 15.67 -2.40
N THR A 93 11.38 15.50 -1.09
CA THR A 93 11.55 14.21 -0.43
C THR A 93 10.33 13.33 -0.67
N LEU A 94 10.56 12.14 -1.21
CA LEU A 94 9.55 11.15 -1.54
C LEU A 94 9.83 9.83 -0.84
N VAL A 95 8.76 9.18 -0.38
CA VAL A 95 8.81 7.76 0.00
C VAL A 95 8.56 6.92 -1.24
N ARG A 96 9.48 6.00 -1.50
CA ARG A 96 9.39 4.98 -2.53
C ARG A 96 9.04 3.65 -1.89
N LEU A 97 7.89 3.11 -2.25
CA LEU A 97 7.44 1.75 -1.96
C LEU A 97 7.74 0.91 -3.19
N GLU A 98 8.53 -0.15 -3.04
CA GLU A 98 8.95 -1.00 -4.15
C GLU A 98 8.75 -2.48 -3.83
N SER A 99 8.18 -3.22 -4.79
CA SER A 99 8.13 -4.67 -4.75
C SER A 99 8.26 -5.21 -6.16
N SER A 100 9.16 -6.18 -6.35
CA SER A 100 9.53 -6.72 -7.66
C SER A 100 9.83 -5.60 -8.68
N ASN A 101 9.00 -5.43 -9.70
CA ASN A 101 9.16 -4.45 -10.78
C ASN A 101 8.25 -3.22 -10.63
N ILE A 102 7.45 -3.16 -9.56
CA ILE A 102 6.53 -2.05 -9.32
C ILE A 102 7.12 -1.12 -8.26
N ARG A 103 7.04 0.18 -8.53
CA ARG A 103 7.51 1.24 -7.65
C ARG A 103 6.46 2.33 -7.58
N ILE A 104 6.06 2.69 -6.38
CA ILE A 104 5.16 3.81 -6.14
C ILE A 104 5.87 4.83 -5.27
N MET A 105 5.93 6.06 -5.78
CA MET A 105 6.48 7.20 -5.05
C MET A 105 5.37 8.12 -4.58
N MET A 106 5.50 8.65 -3.38
CA MET A 106 4.56 9.61 -2.80
C MET A 106 5.24 10.53 -1.80
N VAL A 107 4.65 11.70 -1.58
CA VAL A 107 5.07 12.61 -0.52
C VAL A 107 4.59 12.13 0.85
N GLU A 108 5.22 12.61 1.92
CA GLU A 108 4.88 12.24 3.30
C GLU A 108 3.39 12.45 3.64
N SER A 109 2.77 13.53 3.16
CA SER A 109 1.36 13.81 3.43
C SER A 109 0.42 12.77 2.81
N THR A 110 0.74 12.25 1.63
CA THR A 110 0.02 11.14 0.98
C THR A 110 0.21 9.83 1.73
N LEU A 111 1.43 9.55 2.19
CA LEU A 111 1.73 8.39 3.01
C LEU A 111 0.97 8.41 4.35
N ARG A 112 0.91 9.58 5.01
CA ARG A 112 0.13 9.78 6.23
C ARG A 112 -1.35 9.49 6.01
N ARG A 113 -1.93 9.96 4.89
CA ARG A 113 -3.32 9.64 4.52
C ARG A 113 -3.51 8.14 4.32
N MET A 114 -2.54 7.46 3.70
CA MET A 114 -2.58 6.01 3.52
C MET A 114 -2.60 5.27 4.87
N PHE A 115 -1.72 5.64 5.81
CA PHE A 115 -1.71 5.02 7.15
C PHE A 115 -2.97 5.34 7.97
N ASN A 116 -3.51 6.55 7.86
CA ASN A 116 -4.76 6.90 8.57
C ASN A 116 -5.97 6.08 8.08
N LEU A 117 -5.89 5.45 6.90
CA LEU A 117 -6.93 4.54 6.41
C LEU A 117 -6.81 3.13 7.00
N ALA A 118 -5.75 2.80 7.75
CA ALA A 118 -5.51 1.47 8.30
C ALA A 118 -6.67 0.96 9.18
N GLU A 119 -7.22 1.80 10.05
CA GLU A 119 -8.38 1.42 10.87
C GLU A 119 -9.62 1.11 10.00
N CYS A 120 -9.84 1.88 8.93
CA CYS A 120 -10.92 1.60 7.98
C CYS A 120 -10.70 0.29 7.22
N ILE A 121 -9.44 -0.03 6.91
CA ILE A 121 -9.05 -1.26 6.20
C ILE A 121 -9.24 -2.47 7.10
N ASP A 122 -8.81 -2.38 8.36
CA ASP A 122 -8.95 -3.46 9.34
C ASP A 122 -10.43 -3.80 9.60
N ILE A 123 -11.29 -2.78 9.74
CA ILE A 123 -12.74 -2.97 9.85
C ILE A 123 -13.30 -3.65 8.58
N THR A 124 -12.89 -3.18 7.40
CA THR A 124 -13.33 -3.77 6.13
C THR A 124 -12.94 -5.25 6.04
N ILE A 125 -11.70 -5.59 6.39
CA ILE A 125 -11.22 -6.98 6.38
C ILE A 125 -11.97 -7.85 7.40
N GLN A 126 -12.17 -7.35 8.63
CA GLN A 126 -12.89 -8.08 9.66
C GLN A 126 -14.33 -8.40 9.23
N SER A 127 -15.04 -7.43 8.62
CA SER A 127 -16.40 -7.64 8.13
C SER A 127 -16.49 -8.72 7.04
N THR A 128 -15.46 -8.86 6.20
CA THR A 128 -15.39 -9.89 5.16
C THR A 128 -15.05 -11.29 5.68
N ARG A 129 -14.57 -11.42 6.92
CA ARG A 129 -14.29 -12.72 7.57
C ARG A 129 -15.51 -13.30 8.28
N GLN A 130 -16.48 -12.48 8.67
CA GLN A 130 -17.69 -12.92 9.38
C GLN A 130 -18.78 -13.52 8.45
N THR A 131 -18.56 -13.51 7.13
CA THR A 131 -19.53 -14.02 6.14
C THR A 131 -19.18 -15.41 5.59
N ARG A 132 -18.29 -16.16 6.26
CA ARG A 132 -17.99 -17.57 5.98
C ARG A 132 -18.39 -18.46 7.14
#